data_AF-A0AAV4Q2V5-F1
#
_entry.id   AF-A0AAV4Q2V5-F1
#
_cell.length_a   1.000
_cell.length_b   1.000
_cell.length_c   1.000
_cell.angle_alpha   90.00
_cell.angle_beta   90.00
_cell.angle_gamma   90.00
#
_symmetry.space_group_name_H-M   'P 1'
#
loop_
_entity.id
_entity.type
_entity.pdbx_description
1 polymer ?
#
loop_
_entity_poly.entity_id
_entity_poly.type
_entity_poly.pdbx_seq_one_letter_code
_entity_poly.pdbx_strand_id
1 'polypeptide(L)'
;MSASTSFDLIPAFKSAASISVDSEKDDSFDEHTSSADSINSAANKEKNYKRKIFLFYEKLLLNLMVKFSVTFRNVKISVQDLISNYRRVTNDRLSPEIDYTKKDNCLAYLHRYAICHATLVAEAVTDILESSSSSILTSKLDNRALNVMFLGGGPGNDFVGFLTALYGRRDRLFYLNVTIVDKMSG
;
A
#
# COMPACT_ATOMS: atom_id res chain seq x y z
N MET A 1 -21.76 -10.21 -12.31
CA MET A 1 -20.46 -10.90 -12.44
C MET A 1 -19.89 -11.06 -11.05
N SER A 2 -19.81 -12.28 -10.54
CA SER A 2 -19.34 -12.58 -9.17
C SER A 2 -17.85 -12.87 -9.21
N ALA A 3 -17.02 -11.98 -8.67
CA ALA A 3 -15.60 -12.21 -8.49
C ALA A 3 -15.39 -13.02 -7.20
N SER A 4 -15.38 -14.35 -7.34
CA SER A 4 -14.91 -15.27 -6.29
C SER A 4 -13.39 -15.14 -6.17
N THR A 5 -12.93 -14.28 -5.27
CA THR A 5 -11.53 -14.23 -4.86
C THR A 5 -11.39 -14.92 -3.50
N SER A 6 -10.90 -16.16 -3.50
CA SER A 6 -10.47 -16.83 -2.27
C SER A 6 -9.19 -16.16 -1.79
N PHE A 7 -9.34 -15.23 -0.84
CA PHE A 7 -8.20 -14.59 -0.22
C PHE A 7 -7.86 -15.34 1.07
N ASP A 8 -7.01 -16.35 0.93
CA ASP A 8 -6.31 -16.94 2.06
C ASP A 8 -5.52 -15.85 2.82
N LEU A 9 -5.32 -16.07 4.12
CA LEU A 9 -4.42 -15.26 4.94
C LEU A 9 -3.06 -15.13 4.26
N ILE A 10 -2.47 -13.94 4.33
CA ILE A 10 -1.16 -13.61 3.73
C ILE A 10 -0.14 -14.74 4.00
N PRO A 11 0.63 -15.20 2.98
CA PRO A 11 1.55 -16.35 3.11
C PRO A 11 2.53 -16.30 4.29
N ALA A 12 2.91 -15.11 4.75
CA ALA A 12 3.79 -14.94 5.91
C ALA A 12 3.20 -15.45 7.23
N PHE A 13 1.88 -15.64 7.32
CA PHE A 13 1.25 -16.30 8.47
C PHE A 13 1.51 -17.80 8.54
N LYS A 14 2.01 -18.43 7.46
CA LYS A 14 2.52 -19.80 7.52
C LYS A 14 4.00 -19.86 7.94
N SER A 15 4.77 -18.78 7.73
CA SER A 15 6.22 -18.76 7.93
C SER A 15 6.65 -18.21 9.30
N ALA A 16 5.80 -17.51 10.04
CA ALA A 16 6.16 -16.98 11.37
C ALA A 16 6.44 -18.06 12.43
N ALA A 17 6.26 -19.36 12.10
CA ALA A 17 6.67 -20.48 12.94
C ALA A 17 8.12 -20.94 12.71
N SER A 18 8.81 -20.43 11.69
CA SER A 18 10.19 -20.78 11.42
C SER A 18 10.79 -19.80 10.41
N ILE A 19 11.78 -19.00 10.82
CA ILE A 19 13.11 -18.94 10.20
C ILE A 19 13.89 -17.72 10.69
N SER A 20 15.13 -18.04 11.04
CA SER A 20 16.31 -17.23 11.33
C SER A 20 16.72 -16.29 10.20
N VAL A 21 17.30 -15.17 10.61
CA VAL A 21 17.94 -14.14 9.78
C VAL A 21 19.16 -14.73 9.06
N ASP A 22 19.28 -14.50 7.75
CA ASP A 22 20.59 -14.42 7.09
C ASP A 22 20.53 -13.57 5.81
N SER A 23 21.72 -13.11 5.43
CA SER A 23 22.10 -11.78 4.94
C SER A 23 22.00 -11.51 3.43
N GLU A 24 22.10 -10.21 3.14
CA GLU A 24 22.41 -9.49 1.89
C GLU A 24 23.31 -10.21 0.87
N LYS A 25 23.06 -9.93 -0.41
CA LYS A 25 24.11 -9.71 -1.43
C LYS A 25 23.61 -8.81 -2.56
N ASP A 26 24.35 -7.73 -2.78
CA ASP A 26 24.42 -6.90 -3.98
C ASP A 26 24.77 -7.72 -5.22
N ASP A 27 24.31 -7.29 -6.40
CA ASP A 27 25.13 -7.37 -7.62
C ASP A 27 24.67 -6.42 -8.72
N SER A 28 25.65 -6.09 -9.55
CA SER A 28 25.88 -4.88 -10.33
C SER A 28 25.12 -4.72 -11.66
N PHE A 29 25.18 -3.48 -12.14
CA PHE A 29 24.73 -2.92 -13.41
C PHE A 29 25.50 -3.49 -14.62
N ASP A 30 24.81 -3.75 -15.73
CA ASP A 30 25.36 -3.64 -17.09
C ASP A 30 24.22 -3.39 -18.10
N GLU A 31 24.47 -2.46 -19.02
CA GLU A 31 23.52 -1.85 -19.95
C GLU A 31 23.93 -2.22 -21.39
N HIS A 32 23.01 -2.77 -22.21
CA HIS A 32 22.73 -2.34 -23.59
C HIS A 32 21.82 -3.31 -24.39
N THR A 33 20.94 -2.70 -25.20
CA THR A 33 20.22 -3.16 -26.42
C THR A 33 18.80 -3.80 -26.36
N SER A 34 17.81 -2.90 -26.57
CA SER A 34 16.79 -2.94 -27.64
C SER A 34 15.48 -3.75 -27.46
N SER A 35 14.40 -2.98 -27.23
CA SER A 35 12.99 -3.20 -27.63
C SER A 35 12.19 -4.32 -26.94
N ALA A 36 12.78 -5.47 -26.65
CA ALA A 36 12.13 -6.53 -25.86
C ALA A 36 12.20 -6.27 -24.33
N ASP A 37 13.09 -5.36 -23.92
CA ASP A 37 13.32 -5.03 -22.51
C ASP A 37 12.24 -4.15 -21.88
N SER A 38 11.42 -3.47 -22.67
CA SER A 38 10.39 -2.56 -22.14
C SER A 38 9.26 -3.32 -21.43
N ILE A 39 8.84 -4.45 -21.99
CA ILE A 39 7.77 -5.31 -21.44
C ILE A 39 8.29 -6.06 -20.19
N ASN A 40 9.54 -6.56 -20.25
CA ASN A 40 10.17 -7.22 -19.10
C ASN A 40 10.51 -6.23 -17.97
N SER A 41 10.93 -5.00 -18.29
CA SER A 41 11.24 -3.94 -17.33
C SER A 41 10.01 -3.43 -16.59
N ALA A 42 8.91 -3.18 -17.30
CA ALA A 42 7.65 -2.73 -16.70
C ALA A 42 7.06 -3.78 -15.77
N ALA A 43 6.96 -5.05 -16.20
CA ALA A 43 6.46 -6.14 -15.37
C ALA A 43 7.35 -6.42 -14.15
N ASN A 44 8.66 -6.20 -14.26
CA ASN A 44 9.60 -6.37 -13.15
C ASN A 44 9.52 -5.19 -12.16
N LYS A 45 9.39 -3.95 -12.64
CA LYS A 45 9.10 -2.77 -11.80
C LYS A 45 7.76 -2.90 -11.08
N GLU A 46 6.74 -3.41 -11.77
CA GLU A 46 5.41 -3.66 -11.22
C GLU A 46 5.44 -4.65 -10.04
N LYS A 47 6.10 -5.79 -10.24
CA LYS A 47 6.31 -6.79 -9.18
C LYS A 47 7.16 -6.23 -8.03
N ASN A 48 8.11 -5.33 -8.32
CA ASN A 48 9.01 -4.77 -7.32
C ASN A 48 8.28 -3.86 -6.31
N TYR A 49 7.46 -2.92 -6.77
CA TYR A 49 6.79 -2.01 -5.84
C TYR A 49 5.67 -2.69 -5.04
N LYS A 50 4.92 -3.62 -5.66
CA LYS A 50 3.90 -4.41 -4.95
C LYS A 50 4.50 -5.15 -3.76
N ARG A 51 5.66 -5.77 -3.99
CA ARG A 51 6.43 -6.44 -2.93
C ARG A 51 6.91 -5.48 -1.85
N LYS A 52 7.41 -4.29 -2.23
CA LYS A 52 7.86 -3.27 -1.25
C LYS A 52 6.71 -2.78 -0.38
N ILE A 53 5.56 -2.46 -0.96
CA ILE A 53 4.35 -2.05 -0.22
C ILE A 53 3.92 -3.16 0.74
N PHE A 54 3.87 -4.40 0.26
CA PHE A 54 3.55 -5.55 1.07
C PHE A 54 4.48 -5.69 2.29
N LEU A 55 5.80 -5.67 2.08
CA LEU A 55 6.80 -5.80 3.14
C LEU A 55 6.73 -4.65 4.15
N PHE A 56 6.47 -3.43 3.67
CA PHE A 56 6.28 -2.26 4.53
C PHE A 56 5.11 -2.46 5.49
N TYR A 57 3.94 -2.82 4.96
CA TYR A 57 2.73 -2.98 5.77
C TYR A 57 2.76 -4.21 6.66
N GLU A 58 3.41 -5.29 6.23
CA GLU A 58 3.66 -6.46 7.06
C GLU A 58 4.51 -6.10 8.28
N LYS A 59 5.63 -5.41 8.06
CA LYS A 59 6.50 -4.95 9.15
C LYS A 59 5.77 -3.96 10.06
N LEU A 60 4.99 -3.04 9.49
CA LEU A 60 4.18 -2.10 10.25
C LEU A 60 3.14 -2.84 11.11
N LEU A 61 2.42 -3.81 10.55
CA LEU A 61 1.45 -4.63 11.26
C LEU A 61 2.08 -5.34 12.45
N LEU A 62 3.21 -6.04 12.25
CA LEU A 62 3.92 -6.74 13.32
C LEU A 62 4.36 -5.78 14.44
N ASN A 63 4.93 -4.63 14.07
CA ASN A 63 5.35 -3.62 15.05
C ASN A 63 4.16 -3.08 15.86
N LEU A 64 3.03 -2.82 15.20
CA LEU A 64 1.84 -2.32 15.88
C LEU A 64 1.14 -3.39 16.73
N MET A 65 1.18 -4.66 16.32
CA MET A 65 0.71 -5.78 17.13
C MET A 65 1.50 -5.87 18.45
N VAL A 66 2.82 -5.77 18.40
CA VAL A 66 3.68 -5.71 19.59
C VAL A 66 3.33 -4.48 20.43
N LYS A 67 3.30 -3.30 19.82
CA LYS A 67 3.03 -2.02 20.51
C LYS A 67 1.69 -1.99 21.24
N PHE A 68 0.65 -2.56 20.65
CA PHE A 68 -0.71 -2.56 21.23
C PHE A 68 -1.08 -3.87 21.92
N SER A 69 -0.13 -4.80 22.05
CA SER A 69 -0.35 -6.13 22.65
C SER A 69 -1.52 -6.89 22.01
N VAL A 70 -1.70 -6.73 20.69
CA VAL A 70 -2.74 -7.40 19.92
C VAL A 70 -2.19 -8.71 19.38
N THR A 71 -2.85 -9.84 19.68
CA THR A 71 -2.40 -11.14 19.20
C THR A 71 -2.81 -11.37 17.75
N PHE A 72 -2.10 -12.28 17.06
CA PHE A 72 -2.47 -12.67 15.70
C PHE A 72 -3.92 -13.20 15.61
N ARG A 73 -4.36 -13.94 16.64
CA ARG A 73 -5.72 -14.44 16.72
C ARG A 73 -6.75 -13.31 16.72
N ASN A 74 -6.49 -12.21 17.44
CA ASN A 74 -7.38 -11.05 17.44
C ASN A 74 -7.49 -10.43 16.06
N VAL A 75 -6.35 -10.17 15.39
CA VAL A 75 -6.34 -9.62 14.02
C VAL A 75 -7.12 -10.51 13.05
N LYS A 76 -6.91 -11.83 13.12
CA LYS A 76 -7.62 -12.78 12.25
C LYS A 76 -9.13 -12.75 12.46
N ILE A 77 -9.60 -12.71 13.70
CA ILE A 77 -11.03 -12.61 14.04
C ILE A 77 -11.58 -11.28 13.51
N SER A 78 -10.92 -10.16 13.82
CA SER A 78 -11.33 -8.84 13.33
C SER A 78 -11.35 -8.76 11.80
N VAL A 79 -10.44 -9.43 11.07
CA VAL A 79 -10.49 -9.51 9.60
C VAL A 79 -11.76 -10.23 9.13
N GLN A 80 -12.15 -11.33 9.78
CA GLN A 80 -13.38 -12.06 9.45
C GLN A 80 -14.62 -11.19 9.72
N ASP A 81 -14.61 -10.45 10.83
CA ASP A 81 -15.69 -9.52 11.18
C ASP A 81 -15.78 -8.37 10.17
N LEU A 82 -14.65 -7.78 9.77
CA LEU A 82 -14.59 -6.77 8.70
C LEU A 82 -15.22 -7.32 7.41
N ILE A 83 -14.77 -8.48 6.93
CA ILE A 83 -15.28 -9.10 5.70
C ILE A 83 -16.80 -9.32 5.79
N SER A 84 -17.27 -9.81 6.94
CA SER A 84 -18.69 -10.08 7.17
C SER A 84 -19.52 -8.79 7.19
N ASN A 85 -19.00 -7.71 7.79
CA ASN A 85 -19.66 -6.41 7.81
C ASN A 85 -19.73 -5.78 6.40
N TYR A 86 -18.63 -5.78 5.66
CA TYR A 86 -18.61 -5.26 4.28
C TYR A 86 -19.49 -6.06 3.32
N ARG A 87 -19.64 -7.38 3.51
CA ARG A 87 -20.57 -8.21 2.73
C ARG A 87 -22.04 -7.87 2.97
N ARG A 88 -22.36 -7.26 4.11
CA ARG A 88 -23.73 -6.90 4.50
C ARG A 88 -24.11 -5.48 4.14
N VAL A 89 -23.21 -4.73 3.49
CA VAL A 89 -23.51 -3.40 2.95
C VAL A 89 -24.60 -3.57 1.89
N THR A 90 -25.75 -2.97 2.16
CA THR A 90 -26.92 -2.97 1.26
C THR A 90 -27.46 -1.54 1.21
N ASN A 91 -27.85 -1.07 0.02
CA ASN A 91 -28.42 0.27 -0.20
C ASN A 91 -27.56 1.42 0.38
N ASP A 92 -26.24 1.38 0.14
CA ASP A 92 -25.27 2.40 0.60
C ASP A 92 -25.24 2.65 2.12
N ARG A 93 -25.83 1.75 2.91
CA ARG A 93 -25.78 1.80 4.37
C ARG A 93 -24.78 0.77 4.86
N LEU A 94 -23.73 1.22 5.54
CA LEU A 94 -22.88 0.33 6.32
C LEU A 94 -23.72 -0.31 7.45
N SER A 95 -23.55 -1.62 7.64
CA SER A 95 -23.90 -2.32 8.89
C SER A 95 -23.22 -1.63 10.09
N PRO A 96 -23.59 -1.91 11.37
CA PRO A 96 -23.14 -1.12 12.52
C PRO A 96 -21.64 -0.82 12.44
N GLU A 97 -21.33 0.46 12.64
CA GLU A 97 -20.02 1.05 12.42
C GLU A 97 -18.94 0.22 13.11
N ILE A 98 -17.95 -0.22 12.34
CA ILE A 98 -16.79 -0.93 12.89
C ILE A 98 -16.12 0.00 13.88
N ASP A 99 -15.99 -0.43 15.12
CA ASP A 99 -15.35 0.35 16.17
C ASP A 99 -13.83 0.39 15.95
N TYR A 100 -13.35 1.45 15.30
CA TYR A 100 -11.93 1.72 15.07
C TYR A 100 -11.22 2.34 16.29
N THR A 101 -11.89 2.49 17.44
CA THR A 101 -11.16 2.75 18.69
C THR A 101 -10.40 1.50 19.15
N LYS A 102 -10.89 0.31 18.78
CA LYS A 102 -10.26 -0.98 19.08
C LYS A 102 -9.09 -1.26 18.12
N LYS A 103 -7.92 -1.56 18.70
CA LYS A 103 -6.68 -1.72 17.94
C LYS A 103 -6.66 -2.95 17.04
N ASP A 104 -7.34 -4.02 17.43
CA ASP A 104 -7.54 -5.20 16.59
C ASP A 104 -8.29 -4.88 15.29
N ASN A 105 -9.33 -4.06 15.34
CA ASN A 105 -10.06 -3.57 14.17
C ASN A 105 -9.20 -2.66 13.28
N CYS A 106 -8.42 -1.75 13.88
CA CYS A 106 -7.45 -0.94 13.13
C CYS A 106 -6.42 -1.81 12.39
N LEU A 107 -5.87 -2.81 13.07
CA LEU A 107 -4.84 -3.69 12.52
C LEU A 107 -5.40 -4.66 11.48
N ALA A 108 -6.63 -5.13 11.66
CA ALA A 108 -7.34 -5.91 10.66
C ALA A 108 -7.60 -5.07 9.39
N TYR A 109 -7.98 -3.81 9.55
CA TYR A 109 -8.15 -2.89 8.42
C TYR A 109 -6.83 -2.60 7.72
N LEU A 110 -5.76 -2.32 8.47
CA LEU A 110 -4.41 -2.15 7.95
C LEU A 110 -3.96 -3.37 7.13
N HIS A 111 -4.12 -4.56 7.70
CA HIS A 111 -3.76 -5.82 7.05
C HIS A 111 -4.56 -6.06 5.76
N ARG A 112 -5.86 -5.77 5.76
CA ARG A 112 -6.75 -6.17 4.66
C ARG A 112 -6.87 -5.11 3.57
N TYR A 113 -6.99 -3.85 3.96
CA TYR A 113 -7.38 -2.74 3.08
C TYR A 113 -6.20 -1.85 2.73
N ALA A 114 -5.35 -1.49 3.69
CA ALA A 114 -4.27 -0.53 3.42
C ALA A 114 -3.25 -1.03 2.38
N ILE A 115 -2.88 -2.31 2.41
CA ILE A 115 -1.97 -2.92 1.41
C ILE A 115 -2.56 -2.83 0.01
N CYS A 116 -3.81 -3.29 -0.13
CA CYS A 116 -4.51 -3.30 -1.43
C CYS A 116 -4.68 -1.87 -1.95
N HIS A 117 -5.12 -0.95 -1.08
CA HIS A 117 -5.34 0.44 -1.43
C HIS A 117 -4.05 1.13 -1.86
N ALA A 118 -2.97 1.03 -1.07
CA ALA A 118 -1.68 1.60 -1.45
C ALA A 118 -1.14 1.02 -2.75
N THR A 119 -1.40 -0.26 -3.02
CA THR A 119 -1.01 -0.89 -4.30
C THR A 119 -1.79 -0.28 -5.47
N LEU A 120 -3.10 -0.14 -5.35
CA LEU A 120 -3.95 0.50 -6.38
C LEU A 120 -3.55 1.95 -6.61
N VAL A 121 -3.23 2.70 -5.56
CA VAL A 121 -2.73 4.07 -5.67
C VAL A 121 -1.38 4.08 -6.40
N ALA A 122 -0.46 3.17 -6.05
CA ALA A 122 0.84 3.10 -6.72
C ALA A 122 0.72 2.78 -8.21
N GLU A 123 -0.20 1.89 -8.58
CA GLU A 123 -0.57 1.58 -9.98
C GLU A 123 -1.10 2.83 -10.68
N ALA A 124 -2.16 3.43 -10.15
CA ALA A 124 -2.80 4.60 -10.77
C ALA A 124 -1.83 5.78 -10.92
N VAL A 125 -1.03 6.08 -9.89
CA VAL A 125 -0.02 7.14 -9.95
C VAL A 125 1.07 6.79 -10.95
N THR A 126 1.51 5.52 -11.00
CA THR A 126 2.48 5.04 -11.99
C THR A 126 1.99 5.29 -13.42
N ASP A 127 0.75 4.91 -13.71
CA ASP A 127 0.15 5.07 -15.04
C ASP A 127 0.07 6.55 -15.43
N ILE A 128 -0.32 7.41 -14.47
CA ILE A 128 -0.38 8.85 -14.69
C ILE A 128 1.03 9.43 -14.93
N LEU A 129 2.04 8.96 -14.20
CA LEU A 129 3.43 9.43 -14.32
C LEU A 129 4.10 9.00 -15.63
N GLU A 130 3.69 7.85 -16.18
CA GLU A 130 4.20 7.29 -17.44
C GLU A 130 3.40 7.77 -18.66
N SER A 131 2.17 8.24 -18.45
CA SER A 131 1.34 8.81 -19.51
C SER A 131 1.95 10.09 -20.08
N SER A 132 2.44 10.01 -21.31
CA SER A 132 2.98 11.12 -22.10
C SER A 132 1.97 12.23 -22.42
N SER A 133 0.70 12.06 -22.03
CA SER A 133 -0.38 13.01 -22.29
C SER A 133 -0.58 14.07 -21.19
N SER A 134 0.02 13.90 -20.01
CA SER A 134 -0.19 14.84 -18.89
C SER A 134 0.91 15.90 -18.82
N SER A 135 0.86 16.88 -19.73
CA SER A 135 1.76 18.04 -19.72
C SER A 135 1.67 18.83 -18.40
N ILE A 136 0.47 18.91 -17.82
CA ILE A 136 0.21 19.60 -16.56
C ILE A 136 0.91 18.91 -15.39
N LEU A 137 0.76 17.58 -15.24
CA LEU A 137 1.39 16.89 -14.13
C LEU A 137 2.91 16.85 -14.28
N THR A 138 3.40 16.62 -15.49
CA THR A 138 4.83 16.66 -15.80
C THR A 138 5.44 18.01 -15.41
N SER A 139 4.80 19.13 -15.76
CA SER A 139 5.26 20.46 -15.37
C SER A 139 5.28 20.72 -13.85
N LYS A 140 4.40 20.06 -13.09
CA LYS A 140 4.38 20.15 -11.63
C LYS A 140 5.47 19.30 -10.98
N LEU A 141 5.78 18.15 -11.58
CA LEU A 141 6.77 17.19 -11.09
C LEU A 141 8.20 17.54 -11.48
N ASP A 142 8.39 18.33 -12.54
CA ASP A 142 9.70 18.85 -12.94
C ASP A 142 10.19 20.01 -12.04
N ASN A 143 9.38 20.41 -11.05
CA ASN A 143 9.79 21.37 -10.03
C ASN A 143 10.67 20.70 -8.97
N ARG A 144 11.56 21.51 -8.38
CA ARG A 144 12.37 21.07 -7.22
C ARG A 144 11.55 20.76 -5.98
N ALA A 145 10.34 21.30 -5.90
CA ALA A 145 9.43 21.15 -4.77
C ALA A 145 8.04 20.73 -5.23
N LEU A 146 7.47 19.74 -4.55
CA LEU A 146 6.11 19.27 -4.76
C LEU A 146 5.32 19.37 -3.45
N ASN A 147 4.13 19.96 -3.52
CA ASN A 147 3.19 19.99 -2.40
C ASN A 147 2.07 19.00 -2.71
N VAL A 148 1.87 18.01 -1.82
CA VAL A 148 0.85 16.98 -1.97
C VAL A 148 -0.06 17.00 -0.76
N MET A 149 -1.37 17.00 -1.03
CA MET A 149 -2.41 16.94 -0.02
C MET A 149 -3.15 15.62 -0.15
N PHE A 150 -3.21 14.86 0.94
CA PHE A 150 -3.98 13.64 1.07
C PHE A 150 -5.26 13.94 1.83
N LEU A 151 -6.40 13.61 1.24
CA LEU A 151 -7.71 13.79 1.86
C LEU A 151 -8.13 12.47 2.51
N GLY A 152 -8.33 12.49 3.83
CA GLY A 152 -8.55 11.33 4.67
C GLY A 152 -7.28 10.93 5.43
N GLY A 153 -7.32 11.03 6.77
CA GLY A 153 -6.30 10.46 7.64
C GLY A 153 -6.69 9.04 8.01
N GLY A 154 -5.75 8.12 7.91
CA GLY A 154 -6.02 6.72 8.20
C GLY A 154 -4.82 5.82 7.93
N PRO A 155 -4.82 4.61 8.49
CA PRO A 155 -3.70 3.68 8.39
C PRO A 155 -3.49 3.12 6.97
N GLY A 156 -4.41 3.39 6.03
CA GLY A 156 -4.31 3.04 4.61
C GLY A 156 -4.53 4.22 3.69
N ASN A 157 -4.02 5.40 4.04
CA ASN A 157 -4.10 6.58 3.16
C ASN A 157 -3.28 6.39 1.87
N ASP A 158 -3.49 7.29 0.90
CA ASP A 158 -2.86 7.20 -0.42
C ASP A 158 -1.34 7.44 -0.39
N PHE A 159 -0.81 7.91 0.75
CA PHE A 159 0.55 8.40 0.87
C PHE A 159 1.60 7.36 0.52
N VAL A 160 1.47 6.14 1.05
CA VAL A 160 2.45 5.07 0.83
C VAL A 160 2.47 4.66 -0.64
N GLY A 161 1.29 4.53 -1.26
CA GLY A 161 1.19 4.21 -2.68
C GLY A 161 1.80 5.30 -3.57
N PHE A 162 1.47 6.55 -3.28
CA PHE A 162 1.99 7.71 -3.99
C PHE A 162 3.52 7.81 -3.90
N LEU A 163 4.09 7.73 -2.69
CA LEU A 163 5.54 7.77 -2.50
C LEU A 163 6.25 6.62 -3.19
N THR A 164 5.66 5.43 -3.14
CA THR A 164 6.23 4.25 -3.79
C THR A 164 6.29 4.44 -5.30
N ALA A 165 5.23 4.98 -5.91
CA ALA A 165 5.22 5.29 -7.33
C ALA A 165 6.21 6.40 -7.70
N LEU A 166 6.43 7.38 -6.82
CA LEU A 166 7.36 8.49 -7.06
C LEU A 166 8.83 8.09 -6.89
N TYR A 167 9.11 7.09 -6.05
CA TYR A 167 10.47 6.68 -5.69
C TYR A 167 11.30 6.28 -6.93
N GLY A 168 12.43 6.97 -7.12
CA GLY A 168 13.37 6.69 -8.20
C GLY A 168 12.90 7.06 -9.61
N ARG A 169 11.80 7.83 -9.74
CA ARG A 169 11.28 8.25 -11.06
C ARG A 169 11.62 9.68 -11.46
N ARG A 170 12.06 10.52 -10.53
CA ARG A 170 12.27 11.96 -10.78
C ARG A 170 13.51 12.47 -10.05
N ASP A 171 14.58 12.67 -10.81
CA ASP A 171 15.89 13.12 -10.28
C ASP A 171 15.91 14.59 -9.87
N ARG A 172 14.84 15.33 -10.18
CA ARG A 172 14.74 16.79 -9.96
C ARG A 172 13.88 17.18 -8.77
N LEU A 173 13.20 16.24 -8.13
CA LEU A 173 12.36 16.51 -6.98
C LEU A 173 13.17 16.37 -5.68
N PHE A 174 13.50 17.49 -5.05
CA PHE A 174 14.30 17.53 -3.82
C PHE A 174 13.47 17.75 -2.56
N TYR A 175 12.33 18.43 -2.70
CA TYR A 175 11.47 18.80 -1.59
C TYR A 175 10.06 18.26 -1.79
N LEU A 176 9.57 17.50 -0.83
CA LEU A 176 8.20 16.99 -0.82
C LEU A 176 7.51 17.47 0.45
N ASN A 177 6.56 18.39 0.30
CA ASN A 177 5.71 18.84 1.40
C ASN A 177 4.42 18.04 1.38
N VAL A 178 4.11 17.41 2.50
CA VAL A 178 2.96 16.51 2.64
C VAL A 178 1.99 17.11 3.66
N THR A 179 0.74 17.27 3.24
CA THR A 179 -0.37 17.61 4.14
C THR A 179 -1.35 16.44 4.16
N ILE A 180 -1.67 15.94 5.35
CA ILE A 180 -2.72 14.94 5.53
C ILE A 180 -3.89 15.65 6.20
N VAL A 181 -5.02 15.71 5.52
CA VAL A 181 -6.26 16.28 6.04
C VAL A 181 -7.11 15.13 6.53
N ASP A 182 -7.33 15.05 7.83
CA ASP A 182 -8.24 14.08 8.42
C ASP A 182 -9.54 14.73 8.84
N LYS A 183 -10.65 14.00 8.74
CA LYS A 183 -11.89 14.43 9.38
C LYS A 183 -11.74 14.06 10.85
N MET A 184 -11.57 15.05 11.73
CA MET A 184 -11.72 14.81 13.16
C MET A 184 -13.11 14.23 13.40
N SER A 185 -13.17 13.11 14.12
CA SER A 185 -14.41 12.62 14.71
C SER A 185 -14.98 13.75 15.58
N GLY A 186 -16.19 14.21 15.24
CA GLY A 186 -17.02 15.02 16.13
C GLY A 186 -17.71 14.16 17.16
#